data_AF-A0A533RXX3-F1
#
_entry.id   AF-A0A533RXX3-F1
#
_cell.length_a   1.000
_cell.length_b   1.000
_cell.length_c   1.000
_cell.angle_alpha   90.00
_cell.angle_beta   90.00
_cell.angle_gamma   90.00
#
_symmetry.space_group_name_H-M   'P 1'
#
loop_
_entity.id
_entity.type
_entity.pdbx_description
1 polymer ?
#
loop_
_entity_poly.entity_id
_entity_poly.type
_entity_poly.pdbx_seq_one_letter_code
_entity_poly.pdbx_strand_id
1 'polypeptide(L)'
;MEIIAGPFKGMQAKVTRVDKAKSEVTLELLDAPYTLPITVHAEQTKLIARGEPPKPEAKAETTPSKASEQKIDIFKAFEEIEEE
;
A
#
# COMPACT_ATOMS: atom_id res chain seq x y z
N MET A 1 -11.73 -0.34 -6.26
CA MET A 1 -12.33 0.95 -6.68
C MET A 1 -11.50 1.51 -7.82
N GLU A 2 -12.06 2.40 -8.64
CA GLU A 2 -11.36 3.08 -9.73
C GLU A 2 -11.42 4.59 -9.51
N ILE A 3 -10.34 5.29 -9.81
CA ILE A 3 -10.30 6.75 -9.72
C ILE A 3 -10.73 7.33 -11.07
N ILE A 4 -11.69 8.25 -11.07
CA ILE A 4 -12.27 8.83 -12.30
C ILE A 4 -11.78 10.25 -12.60
N ALA A 5 -11.11 10.89 -11.64
CA ALA A 5 -10.63 12.26 -11.75
C ALA A 5 -9.24 12.45 -11.11
N GLY A 6 -8.54 13.51 -11.51
CA GLY A 6 -7.22 13.84 -10.99
C GLY A 6 -6.07 13.04 -11.61
N PRO A 7 -4.86 13.15 -11.06
CA PRO A 7 -3.64 12.57 -11.65
C PRO A 7 -3.62 11.04 -11.67
N PHE A 8 -4.46 10.39 -10.87
CA PHE A 8 -4.57 8.93 -10.77
C PHE A 8 -5.78 8.36 -11.54
N LYS A 9 -6.40 9.16 -12.42
CA LYS A 9 -7.56 8.75 -13.21
C LYS A 9 -7.24 7.48 -14.02
N GLY A 10 -8.15 6.50 -13.96
CA GLY A 10 -8.05 5.21 -14.64
C GLY A 10 -7.30 4.14 -13.84
N MET A 11 -6.70 4.49 -12.71
CA MET A 11 -6.02 3.50 -11.86
C MET A 11 -7.01 2.81 -10.93
N GLN A 12 -6.78 1.51 -10.74
CA GLN A 12 -7.50 0.70 -9.76
C GLN A 12 -6.78 0.74 -8.41
N ALA A 13 -7.58 0.88 -7.36
CA ALA A 13 -7.08 0.97 -6.00
C ALA A 13 -7.96 0.20 -5.01
N LYS A 14 -7.32 -0.29 -3.94
CA LYS A 14 -7.96 -0.97 -2.82
C LYS A 14 -8.29 0.05 -1.74
N VAL A 15 -9.50 -0.02 -1.17
CA VAL A 15 -9.91 0.84 -0.06
C VAL A 15 -9.29 0.32 1.23
N THR A 16 -8.52 1.15 1.92
CA THR A 16 -7.97 0.84 3.25
C THR A 16 -8.75 1.53 4.35
N ARG A 17 -9.24 2.76 4.10
CA ARG A 17 -10.00 3.52 5.08
C ARG A 17 -11.03 4.43 4.42
N VAL A 18 -12.17 4.61 5.08
CA VAL A 18 -13.24 5.51 4.64
C VAL A 18 -13.53 6.50 5.76
N ASP A 19 -13.36 7.80 5.47
CA ASP A 19 -13.73 8.89 6.38
C ASP A 19 -15.03 9.55 5.89
N LYS A 20 -16.13 9.19 6.55
CA LYS A 20 -17.46 9.71 6.18
C LYS A 20 -17.68 11.16 6.62
N ALA A 21 -16.93 11.65 7.61
CA ALA A 21 -17.09 13.02 8.08
C ALA A 21 -16.49 14.02 7.09
N LYS A 22 -15.36 13.65 6.46
CA LYS A 22 -14.67 14.49 5.47
C LYS A 22 -14.99 14.14 4.02
N SER A 23 -15.75 13.07 3.78
CA SER A 23 -16.01 12.53 2.43
C SER A 23 -14.71 12.17 1.70
N GLU A 24 -13.76 11.61 2.44
CA GLU A 24 -12.44 11.20 1.95
C GLU A 24 -12.30 9.68 2.06
N VAL A 25 -11.55 9.11 1.13
CA VAL A 25 -11.24 7.67 1.09
C VAL A 25 -9.73 7.51 0.92
N THR A 26 -9.13 6.73 1.81
CA THR A 26 -7.74 6.32 1.67
C THR A 26 -7.69 5.04 0.84
N LEU A 27 -6.90 5.11 -0.22
CA LEU A 27 -6.78 4.08 -1.24
C LEU A 27 -5.31 3.69 -1.41
N GLU A 28 -5.06 2.41 -1.71
CA GLU A 28 -3.76 1.90 -2.13
C GLU A 28 -3.82 1.51 -3.61
N LEU A 29 -2.91 2.06 -4.42
CA LEU A 29 -2.83 1.80 -5.85
C LEU A 29 -2.27 0.39 -6.10
N LEU A 30 -2.96 -0.40 -6.95
CA LEU A 30 -2.55 -1.77 -7.27
C LEU A 30 -1.48 -1.86 -8.37
N ASP A 31 -1.36 -0.82 -9.19
CA ASP A 31 -0.47 -0.76 -10.36
C ASP A 31 0.91 -0.16 -10.01
N ALA A 32 1.11 0.28 -8.77
CA ALA A 32 2.35 0.92 -8.35
C ALA A 32 3.36 -0.12 -7.82
N PRO A 33 4.66 0.01 -8.12
CA PRO A 33 5.70 -0.85 -7.55
C PRO A 33 5.83 -0.72 -6.01
N TYR A 34 5.18 0.29 -5.42
CA TYR A 34 5.14 0.54 -3.99
C TYR A 34 3.70 0.86 -3.56
N THR A 35 3.25 0.28 -2.44
CA THR A 35 1.91 0.53 -1.89
C THR A 35 1.92 1.80 -1.05
N LEU A 36 1.71 2.94 -1.70
CA LEU A 36 1.54 4.21 -1.01
C LEU A 36 0.04 4.49 -0.76
N PRO A 37 -0.36 4.80 0.48
CA PRO A 37 -1.71 5.24 0.77
C PRO A 37 -1.93 6.65 0.24
N ILE A 38 -2.92 6.82 -0.63
CA ILE A 38 -3.36 8.12 -1.14
C ILE A 38 -4.75 8.43 -0.60
N THR A 39 -4.98 9.67 -0.19
CA THR A 39 -6.31 10.14 0.21
C THR A 39 -6.92 10.91 -0.95
N VAL A 40 -8.12 10.51 -1.35
CA VAL A 40 -8.89 11.17 -2.42
C VAL A 40 -10.32 11.40 -1.95
N HIS A 41 -11.01 12.34 -2.59
CA HIS A 41 -12.44 12.55 -2.31
C HIS A 41 -13.27 11.38 -2.84
N ALA A 42 -14.31 11.01 -2.09
CA ALA A 42 -15.22 9.93 -2.47
C ALA A 42 -15.88 10.17 -3.84
N GLU A 43 -16.21 11.42 -4.18
CA GLU A 43 -16.81 11.81 -5.47
C GLU A 43 -15.89 11.59 -6.67
N GLN A 44 -14.57 11.53 -6.46
CA GLN A 44 -13.58 11.29 -7.51
C GLN A 44 -13.32 9.80 -7.75
N THR A 45 -14.05 8.93 -7.04
CA THR A 45 -13.87 7.48 -7.08
C THR A 45 -15.16 6.79 -7.51
N LYS A 46 -15.00 5.70 -8.27
CA LYS A 46 -16.10 4.86 -8.73
C LYS A 46 -15.94 3.45 -8.17
N LEU A 47 -17.03 2.92 -7.64
CA LEU A 47 -17.13 1.54 -7.20
C LEU A 47 -17.25 0.62 -8.42
N ILE A 48 -16.19 -0.12 -8.74
CA ILE A 48 -16.15 -1.09 -9.85
C ILE A 48 -16.47 -2.52 -9.42
N ALA A 49 -16.26 -2.86 -8.15
CA ALA A 49 -16.51 -4.19 -7.59
C ALA A 49 -16.87 -4.08 -6.11
N ARG A 50 -17.86 -4.87 -5.68
CA ARG A 50 -18.25 -5.01 -4.28
C ARG A 50 -17.60 -6.27 -3.72
N GLY A 51 -16.39 -6.13 -3.19
CA GLY A 51 -15.82 -7.11 -2.26
C GLY A 51 -16.19 -6.71 -0.83
N GLU A 52 -16.34 -7.69 0.04
CA GLU A 52 -16.77 -7.59 1.45
C GLU A 52 -16.21 -6.33 2.18
N PRO A 53 -17.03 -5.61 2.97
CA PRO A 53 -16.61 -4.35 3.58
C PRO A 53 -15.45 -4.56 4.56
N PRO A 54 -14.36 -3.77 4.48
CA PRO A 54 -13.31 -3.81 5.49
C PRO A 54 -13.88 -3.33 6.83
N LYS A 55 -13.84 -4.21 7.82
CA LYS A 55 -14.18 -3.91 9.21
C LYS A 55 -13.29 -2.77 9.69
N PRO A 56 -13.84 -1.68 10.29
CA PRO A 56 -13.04 -0.54 10.71
C PRO A 56 -12.18 -0.92 11.91
N GLU A 57 -10.93 -1.33 11.65
CA GLU A 57 -9.91 -1.49 12.67
C GLU A 57 -9.28 -0.13 12.98
N ALA A 58 -9.49 0.33 14.21
CA ALA A 58 -8.91 1.54 14.75
C ALA A 58 -7.46 1.30 15.20
N LYS A 59 -6.57 2.21 14.75
CA LYS A 59 -5.22 2.52 15.27
C LYS A 59 -4.15 1.41 15.18
N ALA A 60 -3.15 1.61 14.32
CA ALA A 60 -1.82 2.11 14.73
C ALA A 60 -0.87 2.11 13.52
N GLU A 61 -0.32 3.28 13.27
CA GLU A 61 0.86 3.51 12.46
C GLU A 61 2.06 2.76 13.07
N THR A 62 2.72 1.88 12.32
CA THR A 62 4.18 1.64 12.38
C THR A 62 4.61 0.92 11.09
N THR A 63 5.24 1.75 10.25
CA THR A 63 6.29 1.45 9.27
C THR A 63 6.01 0.55 8.05
N PRO A 64 6.27 1.08 6.83
CA PRO A 64 6.32 0.28 5.61
C PRO A 64 7.53 -0.66 5.63
N SER A 65 7.23 -1.95 5.44
CA SER A 65 8.23 -2.96 5.08
C SER A 65 8.76 -2.64 3.69
N LYS A 66 10.03 -2.23 3.65
CA LYS A 66 10.81 -1.98 2.44
C LYS A 66 10.98 -3.28 1.66
N ALA A 67 10.72 -3.20 0.35
CA ALA A 67 11.00 -4.24 -0.62
C ALA A 67 12.50 -4.56 -0.75
N SER A 68 12.76 -5.77 -1.27
CA SER A 68 13.91 -6.21 -2.08
C SER A 68 15.31 -6.37 -1.47
N GLU A 69 15.71 -7.65 -1.37
CA GLU A 69 16.86 -8.25 -2.05
C GLU A 69 18.26 -7.61 -1.86
N GLN A 70 19.05 -8.19 -0.97
CA GLN A 70 20.47 -8.43 -1.25
C GLN A 70 20.94 -9.63 -0.43
N LYS A 71 21.04 -10.78 -1.11
CA LYS A 71 21.84 -11.92 -0.67
C LYS A 71 23.28 -11.45 -0.57
N ILE A 72 23.76 -11.28 0.65
CA ILE A 72 25.18 -11.28 0.94
C ILE A 72 25.30 -12.24 2.12
N ASP A 73 25.63 -13.48 1.81
CA ASP A 73 25.75 -14.58 2.75
C ASP A 73 26.88 -14.28 3.76
N ILE A 74 26.50 -13.69 4.89
CA ILE A 74 27.36 -13.43 6.06
C ILE A 74 28.09 -14.69 6.53
N PHE A 75 27.49 -15.87 6.29
CA PHE A 75 28.11 -17.17 6.58
C PHE A 75 29.38 -17.44 5.76
N LYS A 76 29.51 -16.86 4.56
CA LYS A 76 30.71 -17.05 3.73
C LYS A 76 31.91 -16.20 4.20
N ALA A 77 31.65 -15.09 4.89
CA ALA A 77 32.70 -14.25 5.46
C ALA A 77 33.26 -14.80 6.78
N PHE A 78 32.56 -15.74 7.43
CA PHE A 78 33.02 -16.36 8.68
C PHE A 78 33.95 -17.55 8.41
N GLU A 79 33.73 -18.30 7.32
CA GLU A 79 34.55 -19.46 6.94
C GLU A 79 35.96 -19.05 6.47
N GLU A 80 36.14 -17.84 5.94
CA GLU A 80 37.45 -17.33 5.48
C GLU A 80 38.30 -16.73 6.62
N ILE A 81 37.71 -16.52 7.81
CA ILE A 81 38.43 -15.97 8.99
C ILE A 81 38.98 -17.09 9.88
N GLU A 82 38.52 -18.34 9.72
CA GLU A 82 38.94 -19.47 10.56
C GLU A 82 40.14 -20.26 10.00
N GLU A 83 40.81 -19.77 8.96
CA GLU A 83 42.01 -20.39 8.38
C GLU A 83 43.29 -19.51 8.40
N GLU A 84 43.38 -18.53 9.31
CA GLU A 84 44.66 -17.87 9.66
C GLU A 84 44.97 -17.87 11.16
#